data_AF-A0A8C9CEI8-F1
#
_entry.id   AF-A0A8C9CEI8-F1
#
_cell.length_a   1.000
_cell.length_b   1.000
_cell.length_c   1.000
_cell.angle_alpha   90.00
_cell.angle_beta   90.00
_cell.angle_gamma   90.00
#
_symmetry.space_group_name_H-M   'P 1'
#
loop_
_entity.id
_entity.type
_entity.pdbx_description
1 polymer ?
#
loop_
_entity_poly.entity_id
_entity_poly.type
_entity_poly.pdbx_seq_one_letter_code
_entity_poly.pdbx_strand_id
1 'polypeptide(L)'
;MATANLENQLHSAQKNLLFLQREHASTLKGLHAEIRRLQQHCTDLTYELTLKSSDQTGDGSSRSSELKKRCEDLEAQLKLKEDENNELLTELEQKSAMVVVLENSIKERERRYLEELKVKSHKLGALSSELEQRAGTIAYLTSQLHATKRKLLSSGGTSDGSPAGSPALASYKPAPPKDRLPETPRRRMKKSLSAPLHPEFEEVYRFGAESRKLLLREPVDAMPDPTPFLLARESAEVHLVKERPLVIPPIASDRSAGEQPSPAREKPHRAHVGVAHRIHHATPAQAPPEVETLAVDQVNGGGKVARKHSGTDRTV
;
A
#
# COMPACT_ATOMS: atom_id res chain seq x y z
N MET A 1 -10.35 -47.82 -114.71
CA MET A 1 -10.63 -46.69 -113.79
C MET A 1 -11.02 -47.17 -112.38
N ALA A 2 -11.99 -48.07 -112.21
CA ALA A 2 -12.47 -48.51 -110.89
C ALA A 2 -11.46 -49.35 -110.06
N THR A 3 -10.64 -50.18 -110.69
CA THR A 3 -9.66 -51.07 -110.01
C THR A 3 -8.55 -50.29 -109.31
N ALA A 4 -7.99 -49.27 -109.97
CA ALA A 4 -6.97 -48.40 -109.40
C ALA A 4 -7.48 -47.58 -108.19
N ASN A 5 -8.78 -47.26 -108.13
CA ASN A 5 -9.38 -46.57 -106.98
C ASN A 5 -9.45 -47.51 -105.75
N LEU A 6 -9.82 -48.77 -105.97
CA LEU A 6 -9.88 -49.78 -104.92
C LEU A 6 -8.50 -50.11 -104.33
N GLU A 7 -7.47 -50.20 -105.19
CA GLU A 7 -6.08 -50.38 -104.75
C GLU A 7 -5.56 -49.19 -103.93
N ASN A 8 -5.92 -47.96 -104.32
CA ASN A 8 -5.60 -46.76 -103.56
C ASN A 8 -6.33 -46.72 -102.21
N GLN A 9 -7.59 -47.15 -102.15
CA GLN A 9 -8.34 -47.28 -100.90
C GLN A 9 -7.73 -48.34 -99.98
N LEU A 10 -7.32 -49.49 -100.53
CA LEU A 10 -6.64 -50.55 -99.76
C LEU A 10 -5.30 -50.04 -99.20
N HIS A 11 -4.48 -49.37 -100.03
CA HIS A 11 -3.23 -48.77 -99.58
C HIS A 11 -3.46 -47.67 -98.53
N SER A 12 -4.51 -46.85 -98.67
CA SER A 12 -4.88 -45.84 -97.69
C SER A 12 -5.35 -46.46 -96.37
N ALA A 13 -6.16 -47.52 -96.42
CA ALA A 13 -6.62 -48.24 -95.24
C ALA A 13 -5.46 -48.92 -94.51
N GLN A 14 -4.52 -49.53 -95.24
CA GLN A 14 -3.30 -50.11 -94.67
C GLN A 14 -2.42 -49.06 -93.99
N LYS A 15 -2.24 -47.88 -94.61
CA LYS A 15 -1.51 -46.76 -93.99
C LYS A 15 -2.21 -46.25 -92.74
N ASN A 16 -3.52 -46.09 -92.77
CA ASN A 16 -4.31 -45.68 -91.61
C ASN A 16 -4.21 -46.70 -90.47
N LEU A 17 -4.26 -47.99 -90.79
CA LEU A 17 -4.09 -49.05 -89.79
C LEU A 17 -2.70 -49.01 -89.15
N LEU A 18 -1.64 -48.86 -89.96
CA LEU A 18 -0.27 -48.72 -89.46
C LEU A 18 -0.10 -47.46 -88.61
N PHE A 19 -0.69 -46.35 -89.03
CA PHE A 19 -0.71 -45.11 -88.25
C PHE A 19 -1.38 -45.34 -86.90
N LEU A 20 -2.57 -45.94 -86.89
CA LEU A 20 -3.32 -46.21 -85.67
C LEU A 20 -2.55 -47.17 -84.74
N GLN A 21 -1.94 -48.22 -85.27
CA GLN A 21 -1.07 -49.13 -84.50
C GLN A 21 0.12 -48.39 -83.88
N ARG A 22 0.75 -47.47 -84.62
CA ARG A 22 1.84 -46.64 -84.11
C ARG A 22 1.38 -45.70 -83.02
N GLU A 23 0.23 -45.04 -83.19
CA GLU A 23 -0.37 -44.15 -82.20
C GLU A 23 -0.78 -44.91 -80.92
N HIS A 24 -1.37 -46.10 -81.04
CA HIS A 24 -1.68 -46.96 -79.90
C HIS A 24 -0.42 -47.40 -79.14
N ALA A 25 0.63 -47.81 -79.87
CA ALA A 25 1.90 -48.17 -79.26
C ALA A 25 2.56 -46.97 -78.56
N SER A 26 2.44 -45.77 -79.14
CA SER A 26 2.89 -44.52 -78.54
C SER A 26 2.15 -44.21 -77.23
N THR A 27 0.81 -44.31 -77.26
CA THR A 27 -0.06 -44.07 -76.10
C THR A 27 0.24 -45.04 -74.97
N LEU A 28 0.38 -46.34 -75.27
CA LEU A 28 0.72 -47.36 -74.28
C LEU A 28 2.09 -47.10 -73.62
N LYS A 29 3.09 -46.66 -74.40
CA LYS A 29 4.39 -46.26 -73.85
C LYS A 29 4.25 -45.07 -72.90
N GLY A 30 3.45 -44.07 -73.25
CA GLY A 30 3.15 -42.92 -72.40
C GLY A 30 2.47 -43.33 -71.09
N LEU A 31 1.45 -44.18 -71.15
CA LEU A 31 0.76 -44.69 -69.96
C LEU A 31 1.71 -45.50 -69.05
N HIS A 32 2.56 -46.37 -69.61
CA HIS A 32 3.55 -47.09 -68.81
C HIS A 32 4.61 -46.19 -68.19
N ALA A 33 4.92 -45.03 -68.79
CA ALA A 33 5.80 -44.05 -68.18
C ALA A 33 5.11 -43.34 -67.01
N GLU A 34 3.84 -42.98 -67.15
CA GLU A 34 3.07 -42.31 -66.09
C GLU A 34 2.78 -43.25 -64.91
N ILE A 35 2.45 -44.51 -65.18
CA ILE A 35 2.30 -45.53 -64.14
C ILE A 35 3.60 -45.65 -63.34
N ARG A 36 4.75 -45.71 -64.01
CA ARG A 36 6.06 -45.77 -63.33
C ARG A 36 6.35 -44.51 -62.52
N ARG A 37 6.01 -43.33 -63.04
CA ARG A 37 6.16 -42.05 -62.33
C ARG A 37 5.29 -42.00 -61.07
N LEU A 38 4.04 -42.44 -61.17
CA LEU A 38 3.13 -42.47 -60.03
C LEU A 38 3.55 -43.52 -59.00
N GLN A 39 3.98 -44.70 -59.44
CA GLN A 39 4.53 -45.74 -58.56
C GLN A 39 5.74 -45.20 -57.78
N GLN A 40 6.68 -44.54 -58.46
CA GLN A 40 7.82 -43.91 -57.80
C GLN A 40 7.37 -42.88 -56.76
N HIS A 41 6.44 -41.99 -57.11
CA HIS A 41 5.91 -40.99 -56.17
C HIS A 41 5.23 -41.67 -54.97
N CYS A 42 4.42 -42.70 -55.18
CA CYS A 42 3.82 -43.45 -54.06
C CYS A 42 4.89 -44.09 -53.17
N THR A 43 5.97 -44.62 -53.74
CA THR A 43 7.10 -45.16 -52.98
C THR A 43 7.81 -44.08 -52.18
N ASP A 44 8.11 -42.93 -52.80
CA ASP A 44 8.78 -41.80 -52.15
C ASP A 44 7.94 -41.23 -51.00
N LEU A 45 6.63 -41.03 -51.22
CA LEU A 45 5.71 -40.55 -50.19
C LEU A 45 5.57 -41.56 -49.03
N THR A 46 5.53 -42.86 -49.34
CA THR A 46 5.49 -43.92 -48.33
C THR A 46 6.78 -43.92 -47.50
N TYR A 47 7.93 -43.74 -48.14
CA TYR A 47 9.22 -43.59 -47.46
C TYR A 47 9.24 -42.35 -46.56
N GLU A 48 8.79 -41.19 -47.07
CA GLU A 48 8.74 -39.96 -46.29
C GLU A 48 7.82 -40.08 -45.06
N LEU A 49 6.64 -40.69 -45.22
CA LEU A 49 5.73 -40.94 -44.11
C LEU A 49 6.34 -41.89 -43.08
N THR A 50 7.01 -42.97 -43.52
CA THR A 50 7.66 -43.95 -42.64
C THR A 50 8.81 -43.30 -41.86
N LEU A 51 9.65 -42.50 -42.53
CA LEU A 51 10.76 -41.78 -41.91
C LEU A 51 10.27 -40.74 -40.90
N LYS A 52 9.28 -39.92 -41.28
CA LYS A 52 8.68 -38.92 -40.39
C LYS A 52 8.01 -39.55 -39.17
N SER A 53 7.32 -40.68 -39.38
CA SER A 53 6.66 -41.39 -38.27
C SER A 53 7.67 -42.09 -37.36
N SER A 54 8.80 -42.62 -37.86
CA SER A 54 9.85 -43.14 -36.97
C SER A 54 10.51 -42.04 -36.12
N ASP A 55 10.72 -40.85 -36.68
CA ASP A 55 11.29 -39.72 -35.94
C ASP A 55 10.32 -39.15 -34.89
N GLN A 56 9.02 -39.09 -35.22
CA GLN A 56 7.99 -38.52 -34.33
C GLN A 56 7.50 -39.46 -33.23
N THR A 57 7.49 -40.78 -33.47
CA THR A 57 6.89 -41.73 -32.51
C THR A 57 7.76 -41.91 -31.26
N GLY A 58 9.09 -41.83 -31.38
CA GLY A 58 10.03 -41.94 -30.25
C GLY A 58 10.25 -40.62 -29.50
N ASP A 59 10.65 -39.56 -30.22
CA ASP A 59 11.04 -38.28 -29.62
C ASP A 59 9.83 -37.39 -29.30
N GLY A 60 8.82 -37.38 -30.17
CA GLY A 60 7.61 -36.56 -29.99
C GLY A 60 6.74 -37.00 -28.81
N SER A 61 6.62 -38.32 -28.57
CA SER A 61 5.86 -38.86 -27.45
C SER A 61 6.54 -38.57 -26.10
N SER A 62 7.87 -38.74 -26.02
CA SER A 62 8.64 -38.41 -24.82
C SER A 62 8.55 -36.92 -24.49
N ARG A 63 8.79 -36.06 -25.49
CA ARG A 63 8.68 -34.60 -25.34
C ARG A 63 7.27 -34.15 -24.96
N SER A 64 6.23 -34.76 -25.54
CA SER A 64 4.84 -34.45 -25.18
C SER A 64 4.54 -34.85 -23.74
N SER A 65 5.02 -36.01 -23.28
CA SER A 65 4.88 -36.46 -21.90
C SER A 65 5.60 -35.53 -20.92
N GLU A 66 6.84 -35.12 -21.22
CA GLU A 66 7.59 -34.17 -20.41
C GLU A 66 6.90 -32.81 -20.31
N LEU A 67 6.38 -32.29 -21.42
CA LEU A 67 5.63 -31.03 -21.42
C LEU A 67 4.36 -31.13 -20.59
N LYS A 68 3.61 -32.24 -20.69
CA LYS A 68 2.43 -32.47 -19.85
C LYS A 68 2.79 -32.47 -18.36
N LYS A 69 3.85 -33.20 -17.99
CA LYS A 69 4.33 -33.22 -16.61
C LYS A 69 4.75 -31.83 -16.12
N ARG A 70 5.46 -31.05 -16.95
CA ARG A 70 5.80 -29.66 -16.61
C ARG A 70 4.57 -28.78 -16.45
N CYS A 71 3.55 -28.95 -17.29
CA CYS A 71 2.29 -28.23 -17.13
C CYS A 71 1.61 -28.60 -15.81
N GLU A 72 1.51 -29.89 -15.48
CA GLU A 72 0.95 -30.37 -14.20
C GLU A 72 1.74 -29.83 -12.99
N ASP A 73 3.08 -29.84 -13.05
CA ASP A 73 3.94 -29.30 -12.00
C ASP A 73 3.76 -27.78 -11.83
N LEU A 74 3.58 -27.04 -12.93
CA LEU A 74 3.32 -25.60 -12.90
C LEU A 74 1.91 -25.28 -12.39
N GLU A 75 0.91 -26.06 -12.77
CA GLU A 75 -0.46 -25.93 -12.25
C GLU A 75 -0.52 -26.21 -10.75
N ALA A 76 0.20 -27.22 -10.27
CA ALA A 76 0.32 -27.51 -8.85
C ALA A 76 1.01 -26.37 -8.08
N GLN A 77 2.09 -25.80 -8.64
CA GLN A 77 2.76 -24.63 -8.05
C GLN A 77 1.88 -23.39 -8.04
N LEU A 78 1.13 -23.15 -9.12
CA LEU A 78 0.17 -22.05 -9.20
C LEU A 78 -0.87 -22.19 -8.09
N LYS A 79 -1.46 -23.38 -7.94
CA LYS A 79 -2.47 -23.65 -6.91
C LYS A 79 -1.92 -23.45 -5.50
N LEU A 80 -0.71 -23.95 -5.21
CA LEU A 80 -0.06 -23.71 -3.91
C LEU A 80 0.15 -22.22 -3.63
N LYS A 81 0.51 -21.45 -4.65
CA LYS A 81 0.69 -19.99 -4.52
C LYS A 81 -0.63 -19.24 -4.39
N GLU A 82 -1.69 -19.71 -5.04
CA GLU A 82 -3.04 -19.16 -4.86
C GLU A 82 -3.55 -19.42 -3.44
N ASP A 83 -3.35 -20.63 -2.91
CA ASP A 83 -3.72 -20.99 -1.54
C ASP A 83 -2.93 -20.15 -0.52
N GLU A 84 -1.61 -20.02 -0.66
CA GLU A 84 -0.76 -19.15 0.18
C GLU A 84 -1.21 -17.69 0.12
N ASN A 85 -1.55 -17.18 -1.07
CA ASN A 85 -2.03 -15.81 -1.24
C ASN A 85 -3.39 -15.60 -0.55
N ASN A 86 -4.32 -16.54 -0.69
CA ASN A 86 -5.60 -16.50 -0.01
C ASN A 86 -5.44 -16.49 1.51
N GLU A 87 -4.54 -17.31 2.06
CA GLU A 87 -4.21 -17.29 3.48
C GLU A 87 -3.69 -15.92 3.93
N LEU A 88 -2.72 -15.36 3.20
CA LEU A 88 -2.17 -14.03 3.48
C LEU A 88 -3.22 -12.92 3.39
N LEU A 89 -4.15 -12.99 2.44
CA LEU A 89 -5.27 -12.06 2.34
C LEU A 89 -6.18 -12.14 3.57
N THR A 90 -6.54 -13.35 4.00
CA THR A 90 -7.36 -13.51 5.22
C THR A 90 -6.65 -13.01 6.47
N GLU A 91 -5.33 -13.23 6.60
CA GLU A 91 -4.55 -12.72 7.73
C GLU A 91 -4.46 -11.19 7.70
N LEU A 92 -4.30 -10.60 6.51
CA LEU A 92 -4.30 -9.15 6.32
C LEU A 92 -5.64 -8.53 6.71
N GLU A 93 -6.76 -9.15 6.31
CA GLU A 93 -8.10 -8.72 6.69
C GLU A 93 -8.31 -8.77 8.21
N GLN A 94 -7.91 -9.88 8.86
CA GLN A 94 -7.99 -10.02 10.31
C GLN A 94 -7.15 -8.97 11.04
N LYS A 95 -5.91 -8.75 10.61
CA LYS A 95 -5.02 -7.72 11.17
C LYS A 95 -5.61 -6.32 10.98
N SER A 96 -6.16 -6.04 9.80
CA SER A 96 -6.82 -4.76 9.51
C SER A 96 -8.03 -4.52 10.40
N ALA A 97 -8.87 -5.55 10.61
CA ALA A 97 -9.99 -5.48 11.54
C ALA A 97 -9.53 -5.23 12.98
N MET A 98 -8.46 -5.90 13.43
CA MET A 98 -7.88 -5.69 14.76
C MET A 98 -7.34 -4.26 14.93
N VAL A 99 -6.68 -3.71 13.91
CA VAL A 99 -6.23 -2.30 13.92
C VAL A 99 -7.41 -1.36 14.14
N VAL A 100 -8.51 -1.54 13.41
CA VAL A 100 -9.72 -0.69 13.57
C VAL A 100 -10.28 -0.79 14.99
N VAL A 101 -10.35 -1.98 15.58
CA VAL A 101 -10.81 -2.16 16.97
C VAL A 101 -9.90 -1.44 17.97
N LEU A 102 -8.58 -1.56 17.80
CA LEU A 102 -7.60 -0.91 18.67
C LEU A 102 -7.64 0.62 18.52
N GLU A 103 -7.74 1.13 17.30
CA GLU A 103 -7.90 2.56 17.03
C GLU A 103 -9.16 3.12 17.71
N ASN A 104 -10.30 2.41 17.59
CA ASN A 104 -11.54 2.81 18.23
C ASN A 104 -11.42 2.78 19.76
N SER A 105 -10.75 1.77 20.33
CA SER A 105 -10.48 1.69 21.76
C SER A 105 -9.63 2.85 22.27
N ILE A 106 -8.60 3.24 21.51
CA ILE A 106 -7.75 4.39 21.86
C ILE A 106 -8.56 5.69 21.80
N LYS A 107 -9.29 5.92 20.71
CA LYS A 107 -10.14 7.11 20.53
C LYS A 107 -11.17 7.25 21.64
N GLU A 108 -11.80 6.14 22.03
CA GLU A 108 -12.79 6.11 23.10
C GLU A 108 -12.16 6.39 24.48
N ARG A 109 -10.97 5.83 24.77
CA ARG A 109 -10.24 6.13 26.00
C ARG A 109 -9.77 7.59 26.05
N GLU A 110 -9.26 8.12 24.96
CA GLU A 110 -8.87 9.52 24.84
C GLU A 110 -10.06 10.45 25.11
N ARG A 111 -11.21 10.16 24.49
CA ARG A 111 -12.46 10.89 24.72
C ARG A 111 -12.87 10.90 26.20
N ARG A 112 -12.77 9.75 26.87
CA ARG A 112 -13.08 9.63 28.31
C ARG A 112 -12.13 10.47 29.17
N TYR A 113 -10.82 10.38 28.92
CA TYR A 113 -9.85 11.16 29.69
C TYR A 113 -9.98 12.66 29.48
N LEU A 114 -10.29 13.11 28.26
CA LEU A 114 -10.57 14.52 27.99
C LEU A 114 -11.81 14.99 28.75
N GLU A 115 -12.86 14.18 28.81
CA GLU A 115 -14.09 14.54 29.55
C GLU A 115 -13.83 14.60 31.07
N GLU A 116 -13.12 13.61 31.62
CA GLU A 116 -12.70 13.64 33.01
C GLU A 116 -11.84 14.88 33.33
N LEU A 117 -10.93 15.24 32.44
CA LEU A 117 -10.08 16.41 32.59
C LEU A 117 -10.90 17.70 32.60
N LYS A 118 -11.90 17.83 31.72
CA LYS A 118 -12.84 18.96 31.72
C LYS A 118 -13.60 19.06 33.04
N VAL A 119 -14.15 17.95 33.53
CA VAL A 119 -14.89 17.93 34.80
C VAL A 119 -13.99 18.32 35.98
N LYS A 120 -12.77 17.77 36.03
CA LYS A 120 -11.77 18.11 37.06
C LYS A 120 -11.35 19.57 36.97
N SER A 121 -11.13 20.10 35.76
CA SER A 121 -10.82 21.51 35.53
C SER A 121 -11.93 22.43 36.02
N HIS A 122 -13.20 22.12 35.68
CA HIS A 122 -14.36 22.88 36.17
C HIS A 122 -14.45 22.86 37.70
N LYS A 123 -14.26 21.68 38.32
CA LYS A 123 -14.26 21.55 39.78
C LYS A 123 -13.13 22.36 40.43
N LEU A 124 -11.93 22.33 39.85
CA LEU A 124 -10.80 23.12 40.34
C LEU A 124 -11.11 24.62 40.24
N GLY A 125 -11.67 25.07 39.12
CA GLY A 125 -12.10 26.46 38.94
C GLY A 125 -13.13 26.90 40.00
N ALA A 126 -14.13 26.07 40.28
CA ALA A 126 -15.12 26.35 41.31
C ALA A 126 -14.48 26.48 42.71
N LEU A 127 -13.62 25.54 43.10
CA LEU A 127 -12.92 25.60 44.39
C LEU A 127 -11.95 26.78 44.48
N SER A 128 -11.27 27.13 43.38
CA SER A 128 -10.41 28.33 43.31
C SER A 128 -11.21 29.60 43.55
N SER A 129 -12.37 29.73 42.92
CA SER A 129 -13.26 30.89 43.11
C SER A 129 -13.78 30.98 44.55
N GLU A 130 -14.10 29.85 45.19
CA GLU A 130 -14.51 29.83 46.60
C GLU A 130 -13.36 30.24 47.53
N LEU A 131 -12.15 29.77 47.26
CA LEU A 131 -10.96 30.15 48.01
C LEU A 131 -10.67 31.65 47.88
N GLU A 132 -10.76 32.21 46.67
CA GLU A 132 -10.61 33.64 46.41
C GLU A 132 -11.68 34.47 47.13
N GLN A 133 -12.93 34.03 47.13
CA GLN A 133 -14.01 34.69 47.86
C GLN A 133 -13.75 34.70 49.38
N ARG A 134 -13.30 33.56 49.94
CA ARG A 134 -12.93 33.46 51.35
C ARG A 134 -11.73 34.36 51.68
N ALA A 135 -10.70 34.37 50.83
CA ALA A 135 -9.54 35.25 50.97
C ALA A 135 -9.94 36.74 50.94
N GLY A 136 -10.84 37.13 50.02
CA GLY A 136 -11.39 38.48 49.95
C GLY A 136 -12.16 38.87 51.22
N THR A 137 -12.95 37.95 51.76
CA THR A 137 -13.68 38.16 53.03
C THR A 137 -12.71 38.34 54.20
N ILE A 138 -11.65 37.52 54.27
CA ILE A 138 -10.62 37.64 55.31
C ILE A 138 -9.91 39.00 55.20
N ALA A 139 -9.54 39.43 53.99
CA ALA A 139 -8.90 40.72 53.77
C ALA A 139 -9.81 41.89 54.19
N TYR A 140 -11.11 41.80 53.89
CA TYR A 140 -12.11 42.78 54.32
C TYR A 140 -12.23 42.85 55.85
N LEU A 141 -12.42 41.71 56.53
CA LEU A 141 -12.50 41.65 58.00
C LEU A 141 -11.20 42.11 58.67
N THR A 142 -10.05 41.75 58.11
CA THR A 142 -8.72 42.21 58.57
C THR A 142 -8.62 43.73 58.47
N SER A 143 -9.07 44.30 57.35
CA SER A 143 -9.13 45.76 57.17
C SER A 143 -10.08 46.43 58.17
N GLN A 144 -11.23 45.82 58.45
CA GLN A 144 -12.19 46.29 59.45
C GLN A 144 -11.58 46.27 60.86
N LEU A 145 -10.90 45.18 61.25
CA LEU A 145 -10.17 45.07 62.52
C LEU A 145 -9.07 46.13 62.64
N HIS A 146 -8.31 46.38 61.58
CA HIS A 146 -7.30 47.45 61.59
C HIS A 146 -7.94 48.84 61.68
N ALA A 147 -9.08 49.07 61.03
CA ALA A 147 -9.81 50.33 61.13
C ALA A 147 -10.35 50.57 62.54
N THR A 148 -10.96 49.57 63.19
CA THR A 148 -11.46 49.68 64.58
C THR A 148 -10.31 49.85 65.57
N LYS A 149 -9.22 49.09 65.44
CA LYS A 149 -8.01 49.26 66.26
C LYS A 149 -7.47 50.68 66.18
N ARG A 150 -7.38 51.26 64.97
CA ARG A 150 -6.96 52.65 64.80
C ARG A 150 -7.91 53.63 65.49
N LYS A 151 -9.23 53.48 65.32
CA LYS A 151 -10.22 54.31 66.01
C LYS A 151 -10.08 54.26 67.54
N LEU A 152 -9.88 53.07 68.11
CA LEU A 152 -9.67 52.91 69.56
C LEU A 152 -8.39 53.57 70.05
N LEU A 153 -7.27 53.39 69.33
CA LEU A 153 -5.99 54.02 69.67
C LEU A 153 -6.03 55.54 69.50
N SER A 154 -6.75 56.04 68.49
CA SER A 154 -6.96 57.49 68.30
C SER A 154 -7.95 58.08 69.33
N SER A 155 -8.87 57.29 69.88
CA SER A 155 -9.81 57.73 70.92
C SER A 155 -9.26 57.59 72.34
N GLY A 156 -8.20 56.79 72.56
CA GLY A 156 -7.50 56.64 73.85
C GLY A 156 -6.35 57.61 74.06
N GLY A 157 -6.16 58.59 73.16
CA GLY A 157 -5.04 59.52 73.13
C GLY A 157 -5.37 60.93 73.63
N THR A 158 -6.13 61.06 74.72
CA THR A 158 -6.19 62.28 75.54
C THR A 158 -6.13 61.92 77.01
N SER A 159 -4.99 61.42 77.46
CA SER A 159 -4.56 61.56 78.85
C SER A 159 -3.04 61.49 78.91
N ASP A 160 -2.48 62.66 79.15
CA ASP A 160 -1.13 62.99 79.61
C ASP A 160 -0.47 61.93 80.51
N GLY A 161 0.84 61.74 80.37
CA GLY A 161 1.69 61.13 81.41
C GLY A 161 2.66 60.03 80.95
N SER A 162 3.86 60.43 80.57
CA SER A 162 5.06 59.58 80.42
C SER A 162 5.78 59.41 81.79
N PRO A 163 6.93 58.73 81.92
CA PRO A 163 7.23 57.29 81.86
C PRO A 163 7.94 56.79 83.16
N ALA A 164 7.94 55.48 83.47
CA ALA A 164 9.01 54.87 84.29
C ALA A 164 8.90 53.35 84.35
N GLY A 165 10.04 52.66 84.15
CA GLY A 165 10.23 51.29 84.62
C GLY A 165 10.75 50.31 83.58
N SER A 166 12.01 50.47 83.18
CA SER A 166 12.84 49.30 82.86
C SER A 166 13.40 48.74 84.17
N PRO A 167 13.61 47.42 84.26
CA PRO A 167 15.00 47.00 84.28
C PRO A 167 15.29 45.88 83.26
N ALA A 168 16.50 45.96 82.73
CA ALA A 168 17.09 44.98 81.84
C ALA A 168 17.19 43.60 82.50
N LEU A 169 17.00 42.53 81.71
CA LEU A 169 17.95 41.42 81.63
C LEU A 169 17.56 40.45 80.49
N ALA A 170 18.60 39.88 79.91
CA ALA A 170 18.60 38.76 78.99
C ALA A 170 18.22 39.06 77.53
N SER A 171 19.23 39.54 76.79
CA SER A 171 19.40 39.27 75.37
C SER A 171 19.52 37.74 75.15
N TYR A 172 18.43 37.00 75.31
CA TYR A 172 18.28 35.66 74.74
C TYR A 172 18.14 35.83 73.24
N LYS A 173 19.26 35.70 72.52
CA LYS A 173 19.16 35.27 71.13
C LYS A 173 18.54 33.88 71.17
N PRO A 174 17.39 33.61 70.51
CA PRO A 174 16.93 32.25 70.34
C PRO A 174 17.89 31.59 69.35
N ALA A 175 18.97 31.02 69.86
CA ALA A 175 19.68 30.00 69.12
C ALA A 175 18.71 28.80 69.03
N PRO A 176 18.37 28.32 67.83
CA PRO A 176 17.44 27.21 67.70
C PRO A 176 18.02 25.98 68.42
N PRO A 177 17.19 25.22 69.17
CA PRO A 177 17.61 23.95 69.74
C PRO A 177 18.19 23.07 68.63
N LYS A 178 19.39 22.52 68.83
CA LYS A 178 19.90 21.41 68.00
C LYS A 178 19.17 20.14 68.41
N ASP A 179 17.85 20.13 68.25
CA ASP A 179 17.08 18.92 68.29
C ASP A 179 17.16 18.25 66.94
N ARG A 180 17.48 16.97 67.06
CA ARG A 180 17.79 16.00 66.01
C ARG A 180 16.85 16.19 64.82
N LEU A 181 17.44 16.46 63.66
CA LEU A 181 16.78 16.25 62.38
C LEU A 181 16.07 14.89 62.44
N PRO A 182 14.77 14.80 62.10
CA PRO A 182 14.21 13.51 61.73
C PRO A 182 15.11 12.99 60.61
N GLU A 183 15.55 11.74 60.74
CA GLU A 183 16.17 10.97 59.67
C GLU A 183 15.11 10.84 58.56
N THR A 184 14.92 11.92 57.80
CA THR A 184 14.11 11.88 56.59
C THR A 184 14.90 10.97 55.66
N PRO A 185 14.31 9.87 55.18
CA PRO A 185 14.97 9.02 54.22
C PRO A 185 15.29 9.90 53.03
N ARG A 186 16.56 10.29 52.90
CA ARG A 186 17.08 11.00 51.75
C ARG A 186 16.74 10.08 50.59
N ARG A 187 15.70 10.47 49.84
CA ARG A 187 15.09 9.72 48.75
C ARG A 187 16.14 9.57 47.66
N ARG A 188 17.06 8.62 47.84
CA ARG A 188 17.81 8.06 46.73
C ARG A 188 16.74 7.39 45.90
N MET A 189 16.39 8.02 44.78
CA MET A 189 15.55 7.40 43.77
C MET A 189 16.29 6.14 43.29
N LYS A 190 16.07 5.02 43.97
CA LYS A 190 16.22 3.73 43.34
C LYS A 190 15.00 3.57 42.46
N LYS A 191 15.31 3.53 41.18
CA LYS A 191 14.39 3.34 40.07
C LYS A 191 13.73 1.98 40.27
N SER A 192 12.55 1.97 40.88
CA SER A 192 11.63 0.84 40.87
C SER A 192 10.30 1.34 40.34
N LEU A 193 10.27 1.74 39.06
CA LEU A 193 9.03 1.96 38.33
C LEU A 193 8.50 0.61 37.85
N SER A 194 7.99 -0.21 38.76
CA SER A 194 7.38 -1.49 38.39
C SER A 194 6.11 -1.84 39.17
N ALA A 195 5.49 -0.87 39.84
CA ALA A 195 4.16 -1.04 40.41
C ALA A 195 3.18 -0.06 39.72
N PRO A 196 2.22 -0.55 38.92
CA PRO A 196 1.17 0.29 38.36
C PRO A 196 0.33 0.92 39.47
N LEU A 197 0.07 2.23 39.36
CA LEU A 197 -0.69 3.02 40.33
C LEU A 197 -2.21 2.73 40.32
N HIS A 198 -2.65 1.63 39.70
CA HIS A 198 -4.07 1.43 39.39
C HIS A 198 -4.39 -0.08 39.22
N PRO A 199 -5.31 -0.67 40.01
CA PRO A 199 -5.55 -2.13 40.08
C PRO A 199 -5.94 -2.78 38.74
N GLU A 200 -6.59 -2.04 37.87
CA GLU A 200 -7.11 -2.52 36.58
C GLU A 200 -6.06 -2.63 35.46
N PHE A 201 -4.79 -2.29 35.74
CA PHE A 201 -3.66 -2.62 34.86
C PHE A 201 -2.94 -3.91 35.27
N GLU A 202 -3.33 -4.54 36.38
CA GLU A 202 -2.71 -5.77 36.87
C GLU A 202 -3.06 -6.99 36.02
N GLU A 203 -4.24 -7.00 35.38
CA GLU A 203 -4.67 -8.09 34.50
C GLU A 203 -3.93 -8.08 33.14
N VAL A 204 -3.62 -6.90 32.61
CA VAL A 204 -2.83 -6.73 31.38
C VAL A 204 -1.39 -7.19 31.59
N TYR A 205 -0.86 -7.01 32.80
CA TYR A 205 0.50 -7.44 33.14
C TYR A 205 0.59 -8.93 33.51
N ARG A 206 -0.47 -9.52 34.06
CA ARG A 206 -0.56 -10.96 34.36
C ARG A 206 -0.62 -11.82 33.09
N PHE A 207 -1.26 -11.34 32.02
CA PHE A 207 -1.23 -12.04 30.72
C PHE A 207 0.19 -12.14 30.11
N GLY A 208 1.12 -11.26 30.50
CA GLY A 208 2.52 -11.29 30.08
C GLY A 208 3.47 -12.10 30.97
N ALA A 209 2.96 -12.71 32.05
CA ALA A 209 3.77 -13.50 32.99
C ALA A 209 3.77 -15.00 32.67
N GLU A 210 2.61 -15.57 32.31
CA GLU A 210 2.47 -17.04 32.20
C GLU A 210 2.82 -17.66 30.84
N SER A 211 3.18 -16.86 29.84
CA SER A 211 3.82 -17.37 28.62
C SER A 211 5.35 -17.39 28.68
N ARG A 212 5.96 -17.05 29.83
CA ARG A 212 7.42 -17.07 30.00
C ARG A 212 7.86 -18.17 30.97
N LYS A 213 7.57 -19.42 30.61
CA LYS A 213 8.30 -20.57 31.17
C LYS A 213 8.97 -21.33 30.03
N LEU A 214 10.30 -21.14 29.99
CA LEU A 214 11.28 -22.08 29.46
C LEU A 214 11.13 -22.46 27.98
N LEU A 215 11.23 -21.48 27.08
CA LEU A 215 12.01 -21.70 25.86
C LEU A 215 12.99 -20.54 25.72
N LEU A 216 14.25 -20.95 25.69
CA LEU A 216 15.45 -20.21 25.29
C LEU A 216 15.11 -19.04 24.37
N ARG A 217 15.40 -17.81 24.84
CA ARG A 217 15.41 -16.59 24.04
C ARG A 217 16.09 -16.87 22.71
N GLU A 218 15.32 -16.88 21.62
CA GLU A 218 15.85 -16.93 20.27
C GLU A 218 16.80 -15.72 20.10
N PRO A 219 18.04 -15.91 19.60
CA PRO A 219 18.94 -14.80 19.39
C PRO A 219 18.32 -13.89 18.34
N VAL A 220 17.74 -12.77 18.77
CA VAL A 220 17.50 -11.64 17.89
C VAL A 220 18.88 -11.29 17.34
N ASP A 221 19.05 -11.45 16.05
CA ASP A 221 20.27 -11.06 15.35
C ASP A 221 20.59 -9.63 15.77
N ALA A 222 21.74 -9.44 16.42
CA ALA A 222 22.11 -8.14 16.90
C ALA A 222 22.19 -7.23 15.67
N MET A 223 21.40 -6.15 15.68
CA MET A 223 21.38 -5.18 14.59
C MET A 223 22.84 -4.87 14.19
N PRO A 224 23.20 -5.00 12.90
CA PRO A 224 24.58 -4.88 12.47
C PRO A 224 25.14 -3.54 12.95
N ASP A 225 26.34 -3.60 13.53
CA ASP A 225 27.03 -2.43 14.08
C ASP A 225 27.09 -1.33 13.02
N PRO A 226 26.54 -0.12 13.28
CA PRO A 226 26.60 0.98 12.34
C PRO A 226 27.99 1.62 12.21
N THR A 227 28.95 1.25 13.07
CA THR A 227 30.34 1.77 13.08
C THR A 227 31.03 1.80 11.69
N PRO A 228 30.95 0.77 10.83
CA PRO A 228 31.49 0.82 9.47
C PRO A 228 30.94 1.96 8.59
N PHE A 229 29.68 2.39 8.77
CA PHE A 229 29.11 3.50 8.00
C PHE A 229 29.56 4.88 8.48
N LEU A 230 30.04 4.97 9.73
CA LEU A 230 30.56 6.22 10.30
C LEU A 230 32.03 6.45 9.93
N LEU A 231 32.84 5.38 9.94
CA LEU A 231 34.27 5.45 9.59
C LEU A 231 34.51 5.73 8.10
N ALA A 232 33.62 5.27 7.22
CA ALA A 232 33.67 5.58 5.79
C ALA A 232 33.46 7.09 5.51
N ARG A 233 32.80 7.81 6.41
CA ARG A 233 32.55 9.24 6.27
C ARG A 233 33.70 10.10 6.81
N GLU A 234 34.37 9.69 7.88
CA GLU A 234 35.57 10.37 8.41
C GLU A 234 36.77 10.27 7.45
N SER A 235 36.89 9.17 6.71
CA SER A 235 37.99 8.97 5.75
C SER A 235 37.89 9.85 4.49
N ALA A 236 36.71 10.43 4.24
CA ALA A 236 36.43 11.24 3.05
C ALA A 236 36.52 12.77 3.31
N GLU A 237 36.71 13.21 4.55
CA GLU A 237 36.72 14.66 4.89
C GLU A 237 38.05 15.38 4.62
N VAL A 238 39.09 14.71 4.10
CA VAL A 238 40.41 15.35 3.87
C VAL A 238 40.63 15.88 2.44
N HIS A 239 39.76 15.59 1.45
CA HIS A 239 39.90 16.18 0.11
C HIS A 239 38.55 16.52 -0.55
N LEU A 240 37.83 17.52 -0.02
CA LEU A 240 36.77 18.18 -0.78
C LEU A 240 37.36 19.32 -1.60
N VAL A 241 38.01 18.98 -2.73
CA VAL A 241 38.18 19.95 -3.81
C VAL A 241 36.78 20.29 -4.31
N LYS A 242 36.42 21.56 -4.17
CA LYS A 242 35.13 22.13 -4.54
C LYS A 242 34.98 22.12 -6.07
N GLU A 243 34.64 20.98 -6.66
CA GLU A 243 34.22 20.93 -8.05
C GLU A 243 32.71 21.22 -8.14
N ARG A 244 32.39 22.33 -8.81
CA ARG A 244 30.99 22.64 -9.17
C ARG A 244 30.58 21.68 -10.30
N PRO A 245 29.41 21.02 -10.21
CA PRO A 245 28.91 20.24 -11.34
C PRO A 245 28.72 21.17 -12.56
N LEU A 246 29.17 20.72 -13.72
CA LEU A 246 28.99 21.42 -14.99
C LEU A 246 27.49 21.61 -15.26
N VAL A 247 27.08 22.87 -15.37
CA VAL A 247 25.72 23.26 -15.74
C VAL A 247 25.47 22.79 -17.16
N ILE A 248 24.49 21.90 -17.34
CA ILE A 248 24.03 21.46 -18.66
C ILE A 248 23.49 22.70 -19.38
N PRO A 249 23.99 23.06 -20.58
CA PRO A 249 23.43 24.17 -21.35
C PRO A 249 21.99 23.83 -21.79
N PRO A 250 21.09 24.83 -21.87
CA PRO A 250 19.71 24.60 -22.26
C PRO A 250 19.63 24.03 -23.67
N ILE A 251 18.85 22.96 -23.83
CA ILE A 251 18.57 22.33 -25.13
C ILE A 251 17.72 23.31 -25.94
N ALA A 252 18.21 23.71 -27.12
CA ALA A 252 17.45 24.55 -28.05
C ALA A 252 16.23 23.78 -28.57
N SER A 253 15.06 24.41 -28.49
CA SER A 253 13.81 23.87 -29.02
C SER A 253 13.80 24.08 -30.53
N ASP A 254 13.83 22.97 -31.30
CA ASP A 254 13.61 22.99 -32.74
C ASP A 254 12.14 23.36 -33.02
N ARG A 255 11.91 24.63 -33.35
CA ARG A 255 10.73 25.07 -34.10
C ARG A 255 11.22 25.71 -35.39
N SER A 256 10.85 25.08 -36.48
CA SER A 256 11.10 25.51 -37.84
C SER A 256 10.31 26.77 -38.23
N ALA A 257 10.99 27.59 -39.05
CA ALA A 257 10.50 28.56 -40.05
C ALA A 257 9.97 29.94 -39.59
N GLY A 258 10.58 31.01 -40.14
CA GLY A 258 9.94 32.33 -40.33
C GLY A 258 10.87 33.53 -40.16
N GLU A 259 10.93 34.40 -41.17
CA GLU A 259 11.89 35.50 -41.43
C GLU A 259 11.74 36.81 -40.59
N GLN A 260 12.89 37.47 -40.35
CA GLN A 260 13.18 38.95 -40.32
C GLN A 260 12.70 39.85 -39.11
N PRO A 261 13.34 41.03 -38.84
CA PRO A 261 13.85 41.40 -37.50
C PRO A 261 13.41 42.77 -36.88
N SER A 262 13.79 42.97 -35.60
CA SER A 262 14.04 44.23 -34.84
C SER A 262 12.85 44.96 -34.12
N PRO A 263 13.10 45.90 -33.16
CA PRO A 263 13.81 45.75 -31.86
C PRO A 263 13.05 46.39 -30.64
N ALA A 264 13.64 46.25 -29.43
CA ALA A 264 13.46 47.06 -28.21
C ALA A 264 12.35 46.70 -27.18
N ARG A 265 12.74 46.37 -25.94
CA ARG A 265 12.69 47.25 -24.74
C ARG A 265 12.96 46.46 -23.44
N GLU A 266 13.79 47.05 -22.59
CA GLU A 266 14.26 46.56 -21.29
C GLU A 266 13.26 46.75 -20.10
N LYS A 267 13.34 45.81 -19.13
CA LYS A 267 13.12 45.90 -17.65
C LYS A 267 11.67 45.93 -17.08
N PRO A 268 11.46 45.62 -15.77
CA PRO A 268 11.85 44.41 -15.03
C PRO A 268 10.74 43.85 -14.09
N HIS A 269 10.95 42.60 -13.63
CA HIS A 269 10.43 41.88 -12.45
C HIS A 269 9.21 42.41 -11.64
N ARG A 270 8.19 41.54 -11.50
CA ARG A 270 7.33 41.48 -10.30
C ARG A 270 7.03 40.03 -9.91
N ALA A 271 7.26 39.70 -8.65
CA ALA A 271 7.10 38.37 -8.07
C ALA A 271 5.63 37.91 -8.05
N HIS A 272 5.36 36.68 -8.51
CA HIS A 272 4.05 36.05 -8.38
C HIS A 272 4.00 35.14 -7.14
N VAL A 273 3.10 35.52 -6.23
CA VAL A 273 2.67 34.82 -5.03
C VAL A 273 1.83 33.60 -5.43
N GLY A 274 2.02 32.49 -4.69
CA GLY A 274 1.47 31.17 -4.98
C GLY A 274 -0.04 31.10 -5.17
N VAL A 275 -0.44 30.31 -6.16
CA VAL A 275 -1.83 29.97 -6.46
C VAL A 275 -2.22 28.75 -5.64
N ALA A 276 -3.17 28.92 -4.72
CA ALA A 276 -3.84 27.84 -4.03
C ALA A 276 -4.84 27.17 -4.99
N HIS A 277 -4.75 25.85 -5.17
CA HIS A 277 -5.72 25.07 -5.92
C HIS A 277 -7.04 24.97 -5.13
N ARG A 278 -8.09 25.64 -5.62
CA ARG A 278 -9.48 25.48 -5.17
C ARG A 278 -10.09 24.29 -5.89
N ILE A 279 -10.40 23.22 -5.15
CA ILE A 279 -11.14 22.05 -5.66
C ILE A 279 -12.62 22.44 -5.77
N HIS A 280 -13.18 22.31 -6.98
CA HIS A 280 -14.62 22.46 -7.21
C HIS A 280 -15.32 21.11 -7.00
N HIS A 281 -16.31 21.06 -6.10
CA HIS A 281 -17.25 19.95 -5.96
C HIS A 281 -18.28 20.01 -7.10
N ALA A 282 -18.47 18.91 -7.82
CA ALA A 282 -19.51 18.77 -8.84
C ALA A 282 -20.69 17.93 -8.30
N THR A 283 -21.90 18.45 -8.49
CA THR A 283 -23.21 17.83 -8.22
C THR A 283 -23.60 16.79 -9.30
N PRO A 284 -24.43 15.77 -8.98
CA PRO A 284 -24.81 14.73 -9.92
C PRO A 284 -26.13 15.05 -10.65
N ALA A 285 -26.22 14.70 -11.94
CA ALA A 285 -27.41 14.14 -12.63
C ALA A 285 -27.33 14.29 -14.15
N GLN A 286 -27.32 13.18 -14.90
CA GLN A 286 -28.26 12.83 -15.98
C GLN A 286 -27.74 11.67 -16.84
N ALA A 287 -28.65 10.75 -17.17
CA ALA A 287 -28.55 9.75 -18.23
C ALA A 287 -29.78 9.91 -19.15
N PRO A 288 -29.86 9.27 -20.33
CA PRO A 288 -28.87 9.05 -21.40
C PRO A 288 -29.41 9.60 -22.76
N PRO A 289 -28.74 9.35 -23.91
CA PRO A 289 -29.52 9.03 -25.10
C PRO A 289 -29.14 7.69 -25.75
N GLU A 290 -30.15 7.14 -26.42
CA GLU A 290 -30.26 5.84 -27.07
C GLU A 290 -29.20 5.60 -28.16
N VAL A 291 -28.70 4.36 -28.26
CA VAL A 291 -27.93 3.91 -29.41
C VAL A 291 -28.57 2.64 -29.98
N GLU A 292 -28.78 2.72 -31.29
CA GLU A 292 -29.49 1.86 -32.22
C GLU A 292 -28.94 0.42 -32.26
N THR A 293 -29.86 -0.53 -32.20
CA THR A 293 -29.60 -1.98 -32.17
C THR A 293 -29.18 -2.52 -33.53
N LEU A 294 -27.98 -3.08 -33.62
CA LEU A 294 -27.54 -3.90 -34.76
C LEU A 294 -27.95 -5.35 -34.53
N ALA A 295 -28.83 -5.86 -35.40
CA ALA A 295 -29.33 -7.23 -35.39
C ALA A 295 -28.22 -8.22 -35.75
N VAL A 296 -28.08 -9.28 -34.94
CA VAL A 296 -27.25 -10.44 -35.27
C VAL A 296 -28.19 -11.57 -35.67
N ASP A 297 -28.07 -12.01 -36.93
CA ASP A 297 -28.83 -13.08 -37.55
C ASP A 297 -28.57 -14.42 -36.83
N GLN A 298 -29.62 -15.08 -36.34
CA GLN A 298 -29.55 -16.39 -35.72
C GLN A 298 -30.00 -17.46 -36.71
N VAL A 299 -29.05 -18.29 -37.17
CA VAL A 299 -29.33 -19.52 -37.91
C VAL A 299 -29.13 -20.75 -37.03
N ASN A 300 -30.25 -21.17 -36.45
CA ASN A 300 -30.80 -22.53 -36.35
C ASN A 300 -29.99 -23.68 -35.70
N GLY A 301 -30.59 -24.31 -34.68
CA GLY A 301 -30.22 -25.62 -34.16
C GLY A 301 -30.99 -25.99 -32.89
N GLY A 302 -32.09 -26.72 -33.05
CA GLY A 302 -33.15 -26.89 -32.05
C GLY A 302 -32.83 -27.73 -30.80
N GLY A 303 -33.69 -27.58 -29.79
CA GLY A 303 -33.71 -28.42 -28.60
C GLY A 303 -34.63 -27.89 -27.51
N LYS A 304 -35.83 -28.46 -27.39
CA LYS A 304 -36.78 -28.30 -26.28
C LYS A 304 -36.09 -28.30 -24.90
N VAL A 305 -36.37 -27.32 -24.04
CA VAL A 305 -36.68 -27.56 -22.61
C VAL A 305 -37.63 -26.49 -22.09
N ALA A 306 -38.68 -26.95 -21.43
CA ALA A 306 -39.75 -26.16 -20.85
C ALA A 306 -39.43 -25.65 -19.44
N ARG A 307 -40.02 -24.49 -19.11
CA ARG A 307 -40.62 -24.15 -17.80
C ARG A 307 -39.66 -23.88 -16.62
N LYS A 308 -39.70 -22.64 -16.10
CA LYS A 308 -40.17 -22.33 -14.73
C LYS A 308 -40.20 -20.81 -14.47
N HIS A 309 -41.33 -20.38 -13.94
CA HIS A 309 -41.65 -19.07 -13.40
C HIS A 309 -41.24 -19.08 -11.92
N SER A 310 -40.42 -18.13 -11.50
CA SER A 310 -40.12 -17.87 -10.08
C SER A 310 -40.92 -16.63 -9.68
N GLY A 311 -41.97 -16.88 -8.90
CA GLY A 311 -42.76 -15.85 -8.25
C GLY A 311 -41.96 -15.21 -7.11
N THR A 312 -42.04 -13.89 -7.03
CA THR A 312 -41.52 -13.09 -5.92
C THR A 312 -42.59 -13.07 -4.84
N ASP A 313 -42.33 -13.75 -3.72
CA ASP A 313 -43.20 -13.71 -2.55
C ASP A 313 -42.83 -12.50 -1.67
N ARG A 314 -43.84 -11.69 -1.34
CA ARG A 314 -43.79 -10.56 -0.41
C ARG A 314 -44.65 -10.93 0.79
N THR A 315 -44.04 -11.02 1.96
CA THR A 315 -44.70 -11.02 3.28
C THR A 315 -43.89 -10.03 4.13
N VAL A 316 -44.43 -8.86 4.47
CA VAL A 316 -45.38 -8.54 5.57
C VAL A 316 -44.86 -9.01 6.92
#